data_AF-A0A2L0CG61-F1
#
_entry.id   AF-A0A2L0CG61-F1
#
_cell.length_a   1.000
_cell.length_b   1.000
_cell.length_c   1.000
_cell.angle_alpha   90.00
_cell.angle_beta   90.00
_cell.angle_gamma   90.00
#
_symmetry.space_group_name_H-M   'P 1'
#
loop_
_entity.id
_entity.type
_entity.pdbx_description
1 polymer ?
#
loop_
_entity_poly.entity_id
_entity_poly.type
_entity_poly.pdbx_seq_one_letter_code
_entity_poly.pdbx_strand_id
1 'polypeptide(L)'
;RVLKLSNDPSPGYNIEQMAKTGKRFVELPYCVKGMDVSFSGILTYMEERVEKLLNDGLTPEDLCFSLQETIFAMLVETTERALAHCNSNEVLIVGGVGCNERLQEMMGIMCEERGAKLF
;
A
#
# COMPACT_ATOMS: atom_id res chain seq x y z
N ARG A 1 11.71 -7.66 -4.60
CA ARG A 1 13.14 -7.61 -5.01
C ARG A 1 14.06 -7.59 -3.79
N VAL A 2 13.94 -6.61 -2.90
CA VAL A 2 14.77 -6.48 -1.68
C VAL A 2 14.71 -7.73 -0.80
N LEU A 3 13.50 -8.22 -0.53
CA LEU A 3 13.26 -9.44 0.26
C LEU A 3 13.38 -10.76 -0.54
N LYS A 4 13.85 -10.71 -1.79
CA LYS A 4 13.99 -11.87 -2.70
C LYS A 4 12.73 -12.74 -2.86
N LEU A 5 11.55 -12.15 -2.66
CA LEU A 5 10.27 -12.82 -2.86
C LEU A 5 10.04 -13.16 -4.33
N SER A 6 9.42 -14.32 -4.57
CA SER A 6 9.00 -14.74 -5.91
C SER A 6 7.93 -13.79 -6.46
N ASN A 7 7.94 -13.58 -7.78
CA ASN A 7 6.89 -12.86 -8.50
C ASN A 7 5.82 -13.80 -9.09
N ASP A 8 5.94 -15.12 -8.86
CA ASP A 8 4.95 -16.12 -9.28
C ASP A 8 3.86 -16.28 -8.20
N PRO A 9 2.55 -16.40 -8.55
CA PRO A 9 1.97 -16.40 -9.90
C PRO A 9 1.78 -15.00 -10.51
N SER A 10 1.81 -13.94 -9.68
CA SER A 10 1.75 -12.56 -10.16
C SER A 10 2.58 -11.60 -9.29
N PRO A 11 3.08 -10.49 -9.86
CA PRO A 11 3.83 -9.50 -9.10
C PRO A 11 2.98 -8.91 -7.97
N GLY A 12 3.51 -8.93 -6.74
CA GLY A 12 2.83 -8.38 -5.57
C GLY A 12 1.97 -9.39 -4.79
N TYR A 13 1.58 -10.53 -5.38
CA TYR A 13 0.76 -11.53 -4.69
C TYR A 13 1.44 -12.07 -3.41
N ASN A 14 2.72 -12.46 -3.51
CA ASN A 14 3.45 -12.97 -2.34
C ASN A 14 3.69 -11.89 -1.27
N ILE A 15 3.75 -10.62 -1.66
CA ILE A 15 3.85 -9.51 -0.69
C ILE A 15 2.55 -9.45 0.13
N GLU A 16 1.40 -9.61 -0.52
CA GLU A 16 0.10 -9.66 0.15
C GLU A 16 -0.03 -10.87 1.07
N GLN A 17 0.38 -12.06 0.63
CA GLN A 17 0.32 -13.25 1.49
C GLN A 17 1.17 -13.09 2.75
N MET A 18 2.36 -12.47 2.63
CA MET A 18 3.23 -12.23 3.78
C MET A 18 2.71 -11.09 4.67
N ALA A 19 2.12 -10.05 4.09
CA ALA A 19 1.52 -8.95 4.83
C ALA A 19 0.41 -9.43 5.77
N LYS A 20 -0.37 -10.46 5.37
CA LYS A 20 -1.44 -11.05 6.21
C LYS A 20 -0.96 -11.60 7.55
N THR A 21 0.31 -12.02 7.65
CA THR A 21 0.89 -12.57 8.88
C THR A 21 1.77 -11.57 9.64
N GLY A 22 1.98 -10.37 9.09
CA GLY A 22 2.69 -9.29 9.77
C GLY A 22 1.92 -8.82 11.01
N LYS A 23 2.65 -8.47 12.07
CA LYS A 23 2.08 -8.06 13.37
C LYS A 23 2.59 -6.69 13.82
N ARG A 24 3.79 -6.31 13.40
CA ARG A 24 4.43 -5.07 13.81
C ARG A 24 4.42 -4.08 12.65
N PHE A 25 3.89 -2.90 12.92
CA PHE A 25 3.96 -1.78 11.98
C PHE A 25 5.27 -1.02 12.13
N VAL A 26 5.89 -0.65 11.01
CA VAL A 26 7.03 0.25 10.90
C VAL A 26 6.63 1.46 10.11
N GLU A 27 6.98 2.62 10.64
CA GLU A 27 6.80 3.87 9.92
C GLU A 27 7.75 3.94 8.72
N LEU A 28 7.17 4.06 7.54
CA LEU A 28 7.88 4.25 6.28
C LEU A 28 7.66 5.69 5.78
N PRO A 29 8.56 6.22 4.92
CA PRO A 29 8.39 7.56 4.37
C PRO A 29 7.03 7.73 3.67
N TYR A 30 6.20 8.63 4.19
CA TYR A 30 4.89 8.92 3.62
C TYR A 30 4.96 10.13 2.69
N CYS A 31 5.08 9.88 1.38
CA CYS A 31 5.42 10.90 0.39
C CYS A 31 4.25 11.26 -0.52
N VAL A 32 3.31 12.06 -0.01
CA VAL A 32 2.18 12.62 -0.78
C VAL A 32 2.36 14.12 -0.99
N LYS A 33 2.19 14.59 -2.23
CA LYS A 33 2.27 16.01 -2.60
C LYS A 33 1.01 16.39 -3.37
N GLY A 34 0.03 16.95 -2.67
CA GLY A 34 -1.27 17.26 -3.25
C GLY A 34 -2.02 15.98 -3.63
N MET A 35 -2.14 15.72 -4.94
CA MET A 35 -2.74 14.50 -5.49
C MET A 35 -1.69 13.51 -6.04
N ASP A 36 -0.41 13.86 -5.99
CA ASP A 36 0.69 13.02 -6.48
C ASP A 36 1.31 12.19 -5.35
N VAL A 37 1.74 10.98 -5.70
CA VAL A 37 2.44 10.04 -4.81
C VAL A 37 3.86 9.77 -5.32
N SER A 38 4.82 9.59 -4.40
CA SER A 38 6.20 9.22 -4.74
C SER A 38 6.63 7.95 -4.02
N PHE A 39 6.87 6.88 -4.79
CA PHE A 39 7.30 5.58 -4.26
C PHE A 39 8.82 5.38 -4.24
N SER A 40 9.59 6.22 -4.95
CA SER A 40 11.04 6.08 -5.03
C SER A 40 11.71 6.25 -3.66
N GLY A 41 11.25 7.21 -2.85
CA GLY A 41 11.76 7.43 -1.50
C GLY A 41 11.55 6.21 -0.58
N ILE A 42 10.40 5.54 -0.70
CA ILE A 42 10.11 4.31 0.05
C ILE A 42 11.04 3.19 -0.41
N LEU A 43 11.21 3.01 -1.72
CA LEU A 43 12.08 1.96 -2.24
C LEU A 43 13.52 2.13 -1.76
N THR A 44 14.08 3.34 -1.87
CA THR A 44 15.45 3.63 -1.40
C THR A 44 15.57 3.41 0.10
N TYR A 45 14.60 3.87 0.90
CA TYR A 45 14.58 3.64 2.35
C TYR A 45 14.61 2.14 2.69
N MET A 46 13.81 1.34 1.99
CA MET A 46 13.76 -0.11 2.18
C MET A 46 15.07 -0.78 1.77
N GLU A 47 15.64 -0.40 0.62
CA GLU A 47 16.93 -0.94 0.16
C GLU A 47 18.07 -0.67 1.15
N GLU A 48 18.11 0.51 1.77
CA GLU A 48 19.16 0.90 2.71
C GLU A 48 18.97 0.30 4.12
N ARG A 49 17.72 0.10 4.56
CA ARG A 49 17.43 -0.22 5.97
C ARG A 49 16.91 -1.62 6.22
N VAL A 50 16.55 -2.39 5.20
CA VAL A 50 15.99 -3.74 5.38
C VAL A 50 16.87 -4.62 6.26
N GLU A 51 18.19 -4.66 6.02
CA GLU A 51 19.09 -5.54 6.76
C GLU A 51 19.14 -5.18 8.23
N LYS A 52 19.16 -3.87 8.52
CA LYS A 52 19.12 -3.35 9.88
C LYS A 52 17.79 -3.70 10.56
N LEU A 53 16.66 -3.47 9.89
CA LEU A 53 15.34 -3.75 10.45
C LEU A 53 15.16 -5.24 10.76
N LEU A 54 15.67 -6.13 9.89
CA LEU A 54 15.67 -7.57 10.13
C LEU A 54 16.55 -7.95 11.33
N ASN A 55 17.73 -7.33 11.48
CA ASN A 55 18.60 -7.52 12.64
C ASN A 55 17.98 -6.99 13.95
N ASP A 56 17.16 -5.95 13.86
CA ASP A 56 16.40 -5.37 14.99
C ASP A 56 15.16 -6.23 15.35
N GLY A 57 15.05 -7.43 14.78
CA GLY A 57 14.04 -8.44 15.12
C GLY A 57 12.70 -8.26 14.42
N LEU A 58 12.64 -7.49 13.33
CA LEU A 58 11.48 -7.50 12.45
C LEU A 58 11.55 -8.65 11.46
N THR A 59 10.38 -9.12 11.05
CA THR A 59 10.30 -10.17 10.06
C THR A 59 9.97 -9.60 8.67
N PRO A 60 10.28 -10.33 7.59
CA PRO A 60 9.85 -9.95 6.25
C PRO A 60 8.34 -9.69 6.13
N GLU A 61 7.53 -10.42 6.90
CA GLU A 61 6.07 -10.28 6.99
C GLU A 61 5.67 -8.92 7.57
N ASP A 62 6.31 -8.49 8.67
CA ASP A 62 6.09 -7.16 9.27
C ASP A 62 6.43 -6.04 8.28
N LEU A 63 7.49 -6.22 7.50
CA LEU A 63 7.91 -5.27 6.46
C LEU A 63 6.92 -5.22 5.30
N CYS A 64 6.43 -6.36 4.82
CA CYS A 64 5.41 -6.44 3.79
C CYS A 64 4.09 -5.79 4.24
N PHE A 65 3.69 -6.05 5.49
CA PHE A 65 2.53 -5.43 6.12
C PHE A 65 2.66 -3.90 6.15
N SER A 66 3.75 -3.40 6.73
CA SER A 66 4.00 -1.96 6.85
C SER A 66 4.06 -1.25 5.48
N LEU A 67 4.66 -1.91 4.49
CA LEU A 67 4.73 -1.41 3.12
C LEU A 67 3.36 -1.29 2.47
N GLN A 68 2.52 -2.33 2.59
CA GLN A 68 1.16 -2.30 2.03
C GLN A 68 0.31 -1.23 2.69
N GLU A 69 0.28 -1.18 4.02
CA GLU A 69 -0.51 -0.18 4.75
C GLU A 69 -0.09 1.25 4.37
N THR A 70 1.21 1.52 4.31
CA THR A 70 1.72 2.87 3.97
C THR A 70 1.35 3.25 2.55
N ILE A 71 1.63 2.38 1.57
CA ILE A 71 1.39 2.68 0.15
C ILE A 71 -0.10 2.81 -0.14
N PHE A 72 -0.92 1.90 0.40
CA PHE A 72 -2.36 1.94 0.15
C PHE A 72 -3.03 3.12 0.87
N ALA A 73 -2.58 3.49 2.06
CA ALA A 73 -3.02 4.74 2.69
C ALA A 73 -2.71 5.95 1.81
N MET A 74 -1.50 6.04 1.23
CA MET A 74 -1.15 7.13 0.31
C MET A 74 -2.06 7.17 -0.92
N LEU A 75 -2.38 6.00 -1.50
CA LEU A 75 -3.27 5.90 -2.65
C LEU A 75 -4.71 6.29 -2.29
N VAL A 76 -5.22 5.78 -1.16
CA VAL A 76 -6.57 6.10 -0.69
C VAL A 76 -6.67 7.60 -0.42
N GLU A 77 -5.69 8.21 0.26
CA GLU A 77 -5.65 9.66 0.51
C GLU A 77 -5.72 10.49 -0.78
N THR A 78 -4.91 10.16 -1.79
CA THR A 78 -4.94 10.92 -3.05
C THR A 78 -6.21 10.67 -3.86
N THR A 79 -6.74 9.45 -3.85
CA THR A 79 -8.04 9.14 -4.46
C THR A 79 -9.18 9.87 -3.75
N GLU A 80 -9.16 9.93 -2.42
CA GLU A 80 -10.14 10.65 -1.60
C GLU A 80 -10.15 12.13 -1.98
N ARG A 81 -8.97 12.75 -2.07
CA ARG A 81 -8.80 14.15 -2.51
C ARG A 81 -9.33 14.38 -3.92
N ALA A 82 -8.98 13.49 -4.85
CA ALA A 82 -9.43 13.58 -6.24
C ALA A 82 -10.96 13.43 -6.36
N LEU A 83 -11.55 12.49 -5.61
CA LEU A 83 -12.99 12.26 -5.57
C LEU A 83 -13.75 13.53 -5.16
N ALA A 84 -13.29 14.18 -4.08
CA ALA A 84 -13.86 15.46 -3.63
C ALA A 84 -13.64 16.59 -4.63
N HIS A 85 -12.46 16.67 -5.26
CA HIS A 85 -12.14 17.72 -6.23
C HIS A 85 -12.97 17.62 -7.51
N CYS A 86 -13.25 16.39 -7.95
CA CYS A 86 -14.05 16.11 -9.15
C CYS A 86 -15.57 16.13 -8.88
N ASN A 87 -16.00 16.25 -7.62
CA ASN A 87 -17.40 16.12 -7.20
C ASN A 87 -18.04 14.82 -7.73
N SER A 88 -17.27 13.72 -7.70
CA SER A 88 -17.72 12.39 -8.10
C SER A 88 -18.10 11.57 -6.86
N ASN A 89 -18.97 10.58 -7.05
CA ASN A 89 -19.40 9.64 -6.02
C ASN A 89 -19.06 8.19 -6.39
N GLU A 90 -18.15 7.99 -7.33
CA GLU A 90 -17.77 6.68 -7.85
C GLU A 90 -16.24 6.59 -7.98
N VAL A 91 -15.69 5.47 -7.52
CA VAL A 91 -14.28 5.10 -7.65
C VAL A 91 -14.23 3.73 -8.35
N LEU A 92 -13.40 3.61 -9.38
CA LEU A 92 -13.15 2.36 -10.09
C LEU A 92 -11.67 1.99 -9.93
N ILE A 93 -11.38 0.81 -9.38
CA ILE A 93 -10.01 0.30 -9.30
C ILE A 93 -9.70 -0.53 -10.55
N VAL A 94 -8.64 -0.15 -11.26
CA VAL A 94 -8.15 -0.88 -12.45
C VAL A 94 -6.68 -1.25 -12.32
N GLY A 95 -6.24 -2.20 -13.15
CA GLY A 95 -4.85 -2.65 -13.21
C GLY A 95 -4.54 -3.83 -12.29
N GLY A 96 -3.36 -4.44 -12.45
CA GLY A 96 -3.02 -5.70 -11.77
C GLY A 96 -2.93 -5.59 -10.25
N VAL A 97 -2.57 -4.42 -9.72
CA VAL A 97 -2.55 -4.17 -8.26
C VAL A 97 -3.97 -4.04 -7.69
N GLY A 98 -4.96 -3.75 -8.55
CA GLY A 98 -6.36 -3.66 -8.14
C GLY A 98 -6.94 -4.97 -7.62
N CYS A 99 -6.31 -6.11 -7.93
CA CYS A 99 -6.71 -7.42 -7.39
C CYS A 99 -6.32 -7.62 -5.92
N ASN A 100 -5.56 -6.70 -5.31
CA ASN A 100 -5.15 -6.81 -3.91
C ASN A 100 -6.33 -6.55 -2.99
N GLU A 101 -6.66 -7.52 -2.13
CA GLU A 101 -7.85 -7.47 -1.28
C GLU A 101 -7.76 -6.34 -0.26
N ARG A 102 -6.55 -6.05 0.24
CA ARG A 102 -6.33 -5.01 1.24
C ARG A 102 -6.52 -3.61 0.66
N LEU A 103 -6.07 -3.35 -0.56
CA LEU A 103 -6.32 -2.09 -1.26
C LEU A 103 -7.84 -1.90 -1.50
N GLN A 104 -8.53 -2.95 -1.96
CA GLN A 104 -9.99 -2.90 -2.18
C GLN A 104 -10.73 -2.60 -0.88
N GLU A 105 -10.34 -3.24 0.23
CA GLU A 105 -10.92 -3.00 1.56
C GLU A 105 -10.74 -1.54 2.00
N MET A 106 -9.52 -1.01 1.96
CA MET A 106 -9.24 0.37 2.39
C MET A 106 -9.96 1.40 1.52
N MET A 107 -9.99 1.19 0.20
CA MET A 107 -10.72 2.06 -0.71
C MET A 107 -12.23 1.97 -0.49
N GLY A 108 -12.74 0.77 -0.16
CA GLY A 108 -14.15 0.52 0.11
C GLY A 108 -14.63 1.26 1.35
N ILE A 109 -13.88 1.19 2.45
CA ILE A 109 -14.14 1.95 3.68
C ILE A 109 -14.20 3.45 3.37
N MET A 110 -13.21 3.97 2.65
CA MET A 110 -13.17 5.38 2.27
C MET A 110 -14.39 5.79 1.44
N CYS A 111 -14.78 4.97 0.45
CA CYS A 111 -15.96 5.23 -0.35
C CYS A 111 -17.24 5.23 0.49
N GLU A 112 -17.41 4.27 1.40
CA GLU A 112 -18.56 4.19 2.31
C GLU A 112 -18.67 5.44 3.18
N GLU A 113 -17.56 5.89 3.78
CA GLU A 113 -17.51 7.10 4.61
C GLU A 113 -17.86 8.39 3.83
N ARG A 114 -17.56 8.43 2.52
CA ARG A 114 -17.96 9.55 1.65
C ARG A 114 -19.36 9.42 1.04
N GLY A 115 -20.05 8.29 1.21
CA GLY A 115 -21.29 7.99 0.49
C GLY A 115 -21.07 7.75 -1.01
N ALA A 116 -19.86 7.33 -1.40
CA ALA A 116 -19.48 6.95 -2.75
C ALA A 116 -19.55 5.43 -2.96
N LYS A 117 -19.47 4.99 -4.21
CA LYS A 117 -19.46 3.57 -4.61
C LYS A 117 -18.10 3.17 -5.16
N LEU A 118 -17.62 2.02 -4.70
CA LEU A 118 -16.43 1.36 -5.25
C LEU A 118 -16.84 0.32 -6.30
N PHE A 119 -16.10 0.28 -7.41
CA PHE A 119 -16.22 -0.69 -8.50
C PHE A 119 -14.88 -1.38 -8.78
#